data_AF-A0A1Y6CS56-F1
#
_entry.id   AF-A0A1Y6CS56-F1
#
_cell.length_a   1.000
_cell.length_b   1.000
_cell.length_c   1.000
_cell.angle_alpha   90.00
_cell.angle_beta   90.00
_cell.angle_gamma   90.00
#
_symmetry.space_group_name_H-M   'P 1'
#
loop_
_entity.id
_entity.type
_entity.pdbx_description
1 polymer ?
#
loop_
_entity_poly.entity_id
_entity_poly.type
_entity_poly.pdbx_seq_one_letter_code
_entity_poly.pdbx_strand_id
1 'polypeptide(L)'
;MRVTVKLKLAMAFGAIILLSAGTAVISVNGLSTLNSALDDVVNGPAKRVELSLKLSNALLALVRVEKNLITATAQDDIARFDNEVLDKRRELLGLIDAGLADASTEDRPQWAEVKDAVQKYATVQDRIQDLVRRGLRDQAVALSVGEARQHVLEAEKQAGDVVDLNHQRMNQAKVDAGGEYENARSELIGAVLIALLIAAGTGTWISFSISRGLARAGSLAQAVANGDLTGTIDDAPRDEIGDLIGHVNNMVLRLRTVVAEALSAADNVSAGSQELSASAEELSQGAT
;
A
#
# COMPACT_ATOMS: atom_id res chain seq x y z
N MET A 1 16.83 10.14 -34.96
CA MET A 1 16.86 8.74 -34.45
C MET A 1 15.64 8.01 -35.01
N ARG A 2 15.80 6.81 -35.58
CA ARG A 2 14.69 6.01 -36.13
C ARG A 2 13.92 5.36 -34.97
N VAL A 3 12.63 5.66 -34.83
CA VAL A 3 11.81 5.10 -33.73
C VAL A 3 11.09 3.86 -34.26
N THR A 4 11.73 2.71 -34.08
CA THR A 4 11.20 1.42 -34.51
C THR A 4 9.91 1.03 -33.79
N VAL A 5 9.07 0.21 -34.40
CA VAL A 5 7.87 -0.37 -33.79
C VAL A 5 8.24 -1.11 -32.50
N LYS A 6 9.36 -1.87 -32.53
CA LYS A 6 9.91 -2.53 -31.34
C LYS A 6 10.22 -1.53 -30.23
N LEU A 7 10.84 -0.39 -30.55
CA LEU A 7 11.14 0.64 -29.55
C LEU A 7 9.87 1.33 -29.04
N LYS A 8 8.88 1.61 -29.89
CA LYS A 8 7.58 2.18 -29.48
C LYS A 8 6.88 1.26 -28.46
N LEU A 9 6.79 -0.03 -28.77
CA LEU A 9 6.20 -1.03 -27.87
C LEU A 9 7.01 -1.17 -26.58
N ALA A 10 8.34 -1.26 -26.66
CA ALA A 10 9.20 -1.36 -25.49
C ALA A 10 9.07 -0.13 -24.57
N MET A 11 8.97 1.08 -25.12
CA MET A 11 8.74 2.30 -24.34
C MET A 11 7.35 2.31 -23.68
N ALA A 12 6.30 1.93 -24.41
CA ALA A 12 4.94 1.91 -23.87
C ALA A 12 4.79 0.88 -22.74
N PHE A 13 5.20 -0.37 -22.97
CA PHE A 13 5.17 -1.41 -21.93
C PHE A 13 6.14 -1.10 -20.80
N GLY A 14 7.33 -0.59 -21.08
CA GLY A 14 8.30 -0.16 -20.07
C GLY A 14 7.74 0.93 -19.16
N ALA A 15 7.07 1.95 -19.73
CA ALA A 15 6.41 2.99 -18.96
C ALA A 15 5.29 2.43 -18.08
N ILE A 16 4.44 1.55 -18.59
CA ILE A 16 3.37 0.91 -17.81
C ILE A 16 3.94 0.07 -16.66
N ILE A 17 5.01 -0.71 -16.91
CA ILE A 17 5.67 -1.53 -15.89
C ILE A 17 6.27 -0.62 -14.81
N LEU A 18 6.96 0.45 -15.18
CA LEU A 18 7.54 1.40 -14.22
C LEU A 18 6.46 2.09 -13.38
N LEU A 19 5.35 2.50 -14.01
CA LEU A 19 4.22 3.11 -13.30
C LEU A 19 3.54 2.11 -12.36
N SER A 20 3.37 0.86 -12.79
CA SER A 20 2.84 -0.21 -11.95
C SER A 20 3.77 -0.57 -10.79
N ALA A 21 5.08 -0.55 -11.00
CA ALA A 21 6.05 -0.72 -9.92
C ALA A 21 5.97 0.45 -8.93
N GLY A 22 5.87 1.68 -9.43
CA GLY A 22 5.68 2.87 -8.60
C GLY A 22 4.42 2.81 -7.73
N THR A 23 3.28 2.43 -8.31
CA THR A 23 2.02 2.29 -7.55
C THR A 23 2.09 1.18 -6.51
N ALA A 24 2.78 0.08 -6.80
CA ALA A 24 3.03 -0.99 -5.84
C ALA A 24 3.89 -0.50 -4.67
N VAL A 25 4.94 0.27 -4.93
CA VAL A 25 5.78 0.87 -3.87
C VAL A 25 4.96 1.82 -2.99
N ILE A 26 4.16 2.72 -3.58
CA ILE A 26 3.28 3.62 -2.83
C ILE A 26 2.32 2.83 -1.95
N SER A 27 1.69 1.78 -2.52
CA SER A 27 0.76 0.91 -1.79
C SER A 27 1.43 0.22 -0.60
N VAL A 28 2.59 -0.40 -0.81
CA VAL A 28 3.32 -1.12 0.24
C VAL A 28 3.77 -0.16 1.34
N ASN A 29 4.26 1.03 0.99
CA ASN A 29 4.64 2.03 1.98
C ASN A 29 3.44 2.50 2.79
N GLY A 30 2.29 2.78 2.15
CA GLY A 30 1.07 3.15 2.85
C GLY A 30 0.56 2.06 3.80
N LEU A 31 0.61 0.79 3.38
CA LEU A 31 0.29 -0.35 4.25
C LEU A 31 1.29 -0.48 5.41
N SER A 32 2.58 -0.25 5.16
CA SER A 32 3.61 -0.29 6.20
C SER A 32 3.39 0.79 7.25
N THR A 33 3.07 2.03 6.84
CA THR A 33 2.77 3.14 7.76
C THR A 33 1.55 2.81 8.61
N LEU A 34 0.48 2.28 8.00
CA LEU A 34 -0.71 1.87 8.74
C LEU A 34 -0.41 0.75 9.74
N ASN A 35 0.41 -0.23 9.34
CA ASN A 35 0.82 -1.33 10.21
C ASN A 35 1.66 -0.84 11.39
N SER A 36 2.61 0.09 11.17
CA SER A 36 3.39 0.71 12.25
C SER A 36 2.50 1.51 13.19
N ALA A 37 1.56 2.30 12.67
CA ALA A 37 0.62 3.05 13.51
C ALA A 37 -0.24 2.13 14.39
N LEU A 38 -0.66 0.97 13.87
CA LEU A 38 -1.36 -0.03 14.68
C LEU A 38 -0.46 -0.64 15.76
N ASP A 39 0.79 -0.96 15.42
CA ASP A 39 1.76 -1.49 16.38
C ASP A 39 2.02 -0.48 17.52
N ASP A 40 2.20 0.80 17.19
CA ASP A 40 2.39 1.88 18.15
C ASP A 40 1.20 2.05 19.09
N VAL A 41 -0.03 1.92 18.58
CA VAL A 41 -1.26 1.97 19.41
C VAL A 41 -1.34 0.78 20.36
N VAL A 42 -1.04 -0.43 19.87
CA VAL A 42 -1.12 -1.67 20.66
C VAL A 42 -0.04 -1.71 21.73
N ASN A 43 1.22 -1.47 21.34
CA ASN A 43 2.37 -1.56 22.23
C ASN A 43 2.56 -0.31 23.10
N GLY A 44 1.94 0.81 22.75
CA GLY A 44 1.95 2.05 23.53
C GLY A 44 0.70 2.21 24.40
N PRO A 45 -0.25 3.08 24.01
CA PRO A 45 -1.35 3.48 24.88
C PRO A 45 -2.32 2.35 25.24
N ALA A 46 -2.59 1.37 24.37
CA ALA A 46 -3.50 0.26 24.71
C ALA A 46 -2.95 -0.62 25.83
N LYS A 47 -1.66 -0.97 25.75
CA LYS A 47 -0.95 -1.71 26.81
C LYS A 47 -0.96 -0.95 28.14
N ARG A 48 -0.79 0.38 28.11
CA ARG A 48 -0.84 1.21 29.31
C ARG A 48 -2.22 1.27 29.94
N VAL A 49 -3.28 1.34 29.15
CA VAL A 49 -4.66 1.21 29.64
C VAL A 49 -4.86 -0.14 30.32
N GLU A 50 -4.40 -1.23 29.68
CA GLU A 50 -4.50 -2.57 30.28
C GLU A 50 -3.76 -2.66 31.62
N LEU A 51 -2.53 -2.15 31.71
CA LEU A 51 -1.75 -2.12 32.95
C LEU A 51 -2.44 -1.29 34.04
N SER A 52 -2.97 -0.11 33.72
CA SER A 52 -3.70 0.73 34.68
C SER A 52 -4.98 0.07 35.17
N LEU A 53 -5.72 -0.64 34.30
CA LEU A 53 -6.91 -1.40 34.71
C LEU A 53 -6.53 -2.60 35.60
N LYS A 54 -5.44 -3.32 35.31
CA LYS A 54 -4.91 -4.37 36.18
C LYS A 54 -4.50 -3.82 37.54
N LEU A 55 -3.84 -2.65 37.55
CA LEU A 55 -3.44 -1.95 38.77
C LEU A 55 -4.66 -1.58 39.62
N SER A 56 -5.68 -0.96 39.03
CA SER A 56 -6.91 -0.61 39.75
C SER A 56 -7.60 -1.84 40.34
N ASN A 57 -7.66 -2.95 39.59
CA ASN A 57 -8.18 -4.21 40.09
C ASN A 57 -7.34 -4.79 41.25
N ALA A 58 -6.01 -4.75 41.16
CA ALA A 58 -5.11 -5.21 42.21
C ALA A 58 -5.21 -4.35 43.47
N LEU A 59 -5.35 -3.02 43.32
CA LEU A 59 -5.57 -2.08 44.42
C LEU A 59 -6.88 -2.40 45.15
N LEU A 60 -7.98 -2.57 44.41
CA LEU A 60 -9.28 -2.95 44.99
C LEU A 60 -9.25 -4.33 45.66
N ALA A 61 -8.50 -5.28 45.12
CA ALA A 61 -8.29 -6.58 45.75
C ALA A 61 -7.52 -6.44 47.08
N LEU A 62 -6.45 -5.64 47.10
CA LEU A 62 -5.68 -5.35 48.32
C LEU A 62 -6.55 -4.69 49.39
N VAL A 63 -7.34 -3.68 49.02
CA VAL A 63 -8.31 -3.03 49.92
C VAL A 63 -9.29 -4.06 50.48
N ARG A 64 -9.82 -4.97 49.65
CA ARG A 64 -10.74 -6.01 50.09
C ARG A 64 -10.12 -6.95 51.12
N VAL A 65 -8.88 -7.39 50.90
CA VAL A 65 -8.18 -8.28 51.84
C VAL A 65 -7.89 -7.56 53.16
N GLU A 66 -7.54 -6.27 53.13
CA GLU A 66 -7.45 -5.45 54.36
C GLU A 66 -8.77 -5.42 55.12
N LYS A 67 -9.91 -5.21 54.43
CA LYS A 67 -11.23 -5.24 55.09
C LYS A 67 -11.52 -6.62 55.67
N ASN A 68 -11.16 -7.71 54.98
CA ASN A 68 -11.30 -9.07 55.50
C ASN A 68 -10.43 -9.31 56.74
N LEU A 69 -9.21 -8.77 56.79
CA LEU A 69 -8.34 -8.83 57.95
C LEU A 69 -8.95 -8.11 59.17
N ILE A 70 -9.49 -6.90 58.95
CA ILE A 70 -10.13 -6.10 60.00
C ILE A 70 -11.38 -6.81 60.56
N THR A 71 -12.12 -7.54 59.74
CA THR A 71 -13.35 -8.25 60.16
C THR A 71 -13.12 -9.67 60.65
N ALA A 72 -11.99 -10.30 60.31
CA ALA A 72 -11.68 -11.68 60.69
C ALA A 72 -11.54 -11.84 62.20
N THR A 73 -12.31 -12.74 62.81
CA THR A 73 -12.31 -12.96 64.27
C THR A 73 -11.44 -14.15 64.69
N ALA A 74 -11.32 -15.19 63.87
CA ALA A 74 -10.49 -16.36 64.16
C ALA A 74 -9.00 -16.07 63.93
N GLN A 75 -8.13 -16.59 64.80
CA GLN A 75 -6.69 -16.31 64.76
C GLN A 75 -6.03 -16.83 63.46
N ASP A 76 -6.47 -17.98 62.97
CA ASP A 76 -5.97 -18.56 61.70
C ASP A 76 -6.38 -17.70 60.49
N ASP A 77 -7.59 -17.14 60.49
CA ASP A 77 -8.06 -16.23 59.44
C ASP A 77 -7.28 -14.92 59.45
N ILE A 78 -6.99 -14.37 60.64
CA ILE A 78 -6.15 -13.18 60.80
C ILE A 78 -4.76 -13.45 60.19
N ALA A 79 -4.10 -14.54 60.58
CA ALA A 79 -2.79 -14.89 60.04
C ALA A 79 -2.81 -15.11 58.51
N ARG A 80 -3.87 -15.74 57.99
CA ARG A 80 -4.05 -15.94 56.54
C ARG A 80 -4.17 -14.59 55.81
N PHE A 81 -5.10 -13.73 56.22
CA PHE A 81 -5.33 -12.46 55.54
C PHE A 81 -4.15 -11.50 55.69
N ASP A 82 -3.44 -11.55 56.82
CA ASP A 82 -2.24 -10.75 57.05
C ASP A 82 -1.12 -11.09 56.05
N ASN A 83 -0.93 -12.38 55.72
CA ASN A 83 -0.04 -12.80 54.64
C ASN A 83 -0.58 -12.41 53.25
N GLU A 84 -1.88 -12.57 53.03
CA GLU A 84 -2.51 -12.23 51.75
C GLU A 84 -2.41 -10.72 51.43
N VAL A 85 -2.45 -9.84 52.45
CA VAL A 85 -2.18 -8.40 52.29
C VAL A 85 -0.78 -8.18 51.70
N LEU A 86 0.24 -8.85 52.24
CA LEU A 86 1.62 -8.71 51.77
C LEU A 86 1.78 -9.21 50.34
N ASP A 87 1.14 -10.32 50.00
CA ASP A 87 1.18 -10.89 48.65
C ASP A 87 0.48 -9.98 47.63
N LYS A 88 -0.72 -9.47 47.97
CA LYS A 88 -1.45 -8.53 47.10
C LYS A 88 -0.73 -7.19 46.95
N ARG A 89 -0.07 -6.71 48.00
CA ARG A 89 0.78 -5.52 47.93
C ARG A 89 1.97 -5.74 47.00
N ARG A 90 2.61 -6.91 47.06
CA ARG A 90 3.73 -7.27 46.17
C ARG A 90 3.27 -7.33 44.70
N GLU A 91 2.11 -7.92 44.45
CA GLU A 91 1.48 -7.96 43.12
C GLU A 91 1.22 -6.53 42.57
N LEU A 92 0.61 -5.68 43.38
CA LEU A 92 0.31 -4.28 43.03
C LEU A 92 1.58 -3.48 42.72
N LEU A 93 2.60 -3.56 43.57
CA LEU A 93 3.88 -2.88 43.36
C LEU A 93 4.60 -3.41 42.11
N GLY A 94 4.51 -4.71 41.83
CA GLY A 94 5.06 -5.29 40.60
C GLY A 94 4.43 -4.73 39.33
N LEU A 95 3.11 -4.48 39.34
CA LEU A 95 2.41 -3.84 38.22
C LEU A 95 2.84 -2.38 38.03
N ILE A 96 3.05 -1.64 39.12
CA ILE A 96 3.56 -0.26 39.09
C ILE A 96 4.97 -0.22 38.52
N ASP A 97 5.85 -1.12 38.97
CA ASP A 97 7.23 -1.18 38.49
C ASP A 97 7.29 -1.60 37.01
N ALA A 98 6.41 -2.51 36.57
CA ALA A 98 6.26 -2.84 35.15
C ALA A 98 5.78 -1.63 34.33
N GLY A 99 4.81 -0.86 34.84
CA GLY A 99 4.36 0.40 34.24
C GLY A 99 5.48 1.42 34.11
N LEU A 100 6.28 1.63 35.17
CA LEU A 100 7.43 2.55 35.17
C LEU A 100 8.57 2.15 34.23
N ALA A 101 8.77 0.83 34.04
CA ALA A 101 9.79 0.31 33.13
C ALA A 101 9.41 0.53 31.65
N ASP A 102 8.12 0.43 31.34
CA ASP A 102 7.56 0.59 29.99
C ASP A 102 7.13 2.04 29.67
N ALA A 103 7.08 2.90 30.69
CA ALA A 103 6.67 4.29 30.57
C ALA A 103 7.65 5.09 29.71
N SER A 104 7.10 5.88 28.78
CA SER A 104 7.87 6.92 28.10
C SER A 104 8.34 7.98 29.10
N THR A 105 9.27 8.84 28.69
CA THR A 105 9.69 10.01 29.49
C THR A 105 8.51 10.90 29.90
N GLU A 106 7.47 10.98 29.06
CA GLU A 106 6.28 11.79 29.31
C GLU A 106 5.35 11.14 30.35
N ASP A 107 5.30 9.81 30.41
CA ASP A 107 4.36 9.07 31.28
C ASP A 107 4.94 8.73 32.65
N ARG A 108 6.27 8.74 32.77
CA ARG A 108 6.97 8.43 34.01
C ARG A 108 6.48 9.22 35.24
N PRO A 109 6.21 10.54 35.14
CA PRO A 109 5.67 11.31 36.26
C PRO A 109 4.34 10.76 36.79
N GLN A 110 3.42 10.37 35.90
CA GLN A 110 2.09 9.88 36.29
C GLN A 110 2.20 8.53 37.01
N TRP A 111 3.02 7.61 36.51
CA TRP A 111 3.30 6.34 37.18
C TRP A 111 4.02 6.53 38.52
N ALA A 112 4.85 7.57 38.66
CA ALA A 112 5.49 7.90 39.93
C ALA A 112 4.49 8.42 40.96
N GLU A 113 3.49 9.22 40.53
CA GLU A 113 2.40 9.67 41.41
C GLU A 113 1.53 8.50 41.89
N VAL A 114 1.20 7.54 41.01
CA VAL A 114 0.52 6.30 41.41
C VAL A 114 1.34 5.53 42.44
N LYS A 115 2.66 5.41 42.22
CA LYS A 115 3.57 4.72 43.16
C LYS A 115 3.58 5.39 44.53
N ASP A 116 3.67 6.72 44.57
CA ASP A 116 3.69 7.49 45.81
C ASP A 116 2.38 7.33 46.60
N ALA A 117 1.23 7.43 45.93
CA ALA A 117 -0.08 7.21 46.57
C ALA A 117 -0.21 5.79 47.15
N VAL A 118 0.25 4.77 46.42
CA VAL A 118 0.25 3.37 46.89
C VAL A 118 1.22 3.15 48.05
N GLN A 119 2.37 3.82 48.08
CA GLN A 119 3.32 3.74 49.19
C GLN A 119 2.78 4.42 50.47
N LYS A 120 2.11 5.56 50.33
CA LYS A 120 1.39 6.20 51.44
C LYS A 120 0.29 5.29 51.98
N TYR A 121 -0.51 4.68 51.10
CA TYR A 121 -1.50 3.68 51.50
C TYR A 121 -0.86 2.49 52.24
N ALA A 122 0.23 1.93 51.72
CA ALA A 122 0.94 0.82 52.36
C ALA A 122 1.44 1.17 53.77
N THR A 123 1.92 2.39 53.98
CA THR A 123 2.37 2.87 55.30
C THR A 123 1.22 2.89 56.32
N VAL A 124 0.02 3.32 55.90
CA VAL A 124 -1.17 3.28 56.75
C VAL A 124 -1.65 1.84 56.97
N GLN A 125 -1.58 1.01 55.93
CA GLN A 125 -1.94 -0.41 56.00
C GLN A 125 -1.08 -1.19 56.99
N ASP A 126 0.22 -0.89 57.10
CA ASP A 126 1.10 -1.50 58.11
C ASP A 126 0.65 -1.18 59.54
N ARG A 127 0.20 0.06 59.79
CA ARG A 127 -0.38 0.47 61.08
C ARG A 127 -1.70 -0.25 61.34
N ILE A 128 -2.52 -0.46 60.32
CA ILE A 128 -3.77 -1.24 60.42
C ILE A 128 -3.46 -2.70 60.80
N GLN A 129 -2.47 -3.33 60.16
CA GLN A 129 -2.05 -4.71 60.48
C GLN A 129 -1.56 -4.82 61.93
N ASP A 130 -0.74 -3.88 62.41
CA ASP A 130 -0.30 -3.83 63.82
C ASP A 130 -1.48 -3.73 64.80
N LEU A 131 -2.42 -2.82 64.54
CA LEU A 131 -3.60 -2.65 65.38
C LEU A 131 -4.48 -3.90 65.43
N VAL A 132 -4.69 -4.58 64.29
CA VAL A 132 -5.45 -5.85 64.25
C VAL A 132 -4.72 -6.94 65.05
N ARG A 133 -3.39 -7.08 64.90
CA ARG A 133 -2.59 -8.05 65.68
C ARG A 133 -2.65 -7.78 67.19
N ARG A 134 -2.79 -6.52 67.60
CA ARG A 134 -2.92 -6.09 69.00
C ARG A 134 -4.37 -6.13 69.52
N GLY A 135 -5.33 -6.54 68.69
CA GLY A 135 -6.75 -6.60 69.05
C GLY A 135 -7.47 -5.25 69.08
N LEU A 136 -6.84 -4.16 68.62
CA LEU A 136 -7.35 -2.79 68.63
C LEU A 136 -8.18 -2.48 67.36
N ARG A 137 -9.26 -3.24 67.14
CA ARG A 137 -10.03 -3.21 65.88
C ARG A 137 -10.70 -1.87 65.57
N ASP A 138 -11.26 -1.19 66.57
CA ASP A 138 -11.95 0.09 66.33
C ASP A 138 -10.99 1.16 65.80
N GLN A 139 -9.74 1.16 66.29
CA GLN A 139 -8.69 2.05 65.79
C GLN A 139 -8.25 1.67 64.37
N ALA A 140 -8.18 0.36 64.07
CA ALA A 140 -7.87 -0.14 62.73
C ALA A 140 -8.97 0.28 61.73
N VAL A 141 -10.25 0.18 62.11
CA VAL A 141 -11.39 0.65 61.31
C VAL A 141 -11.27 2.14 61.04
N ALA A 142 -11.01 2.96 62.07
CA ALA A 142 -10.88 4.41 61.93
C ALA A 142 -9.79 4.82 60.93
N LEU A 143 -8.61 4.18 60.97
CA LEU A 143 -7.55 4.41 59.98
C LEU A 143 -7.96 3.93 58.57
N SER A 144 -8.62 2.77 58.49
CA SER A 144 -9.00 2.13 57.23
C SER A 144 -10.11 2.89 56.47
N VAL A 145 -11.02 3.58 57.16
CA VAL A 145 -12.07 4.41 56.54
C VAL A 145 -11.68 5.88 56.39
N GLY A 146 -10.65 6.34 57.12
CA GLY A 146 -10.10 7.69 57.05
C GLY A 146 -8.87 7.76 56.15
N GLU A 147 -7.69 7.84 56.77
CA GLU A 147 -6.39 8.07 56.12
C GLU A 147 -6.11 7.08 54.98
N ALA A 148 -6.33 5.78 55.20
CA ALA A 148 -6.11 4.77 54.16
C ALA A 148 -7.01 4.98 52.94
N ARG A 149 -8.29 5.32 53.17
CA ARG A 149 -9.26 5.56 52.09
C ARG A 149 -8.87 6.77 51.24
N GLN A 150 -8.29 7.81 51.84
CA GLN A 150 -7.81 8.98 51.10
C GLN A 150 -6.70 8.60 50.10
N HIS A 151 -5.70 7.82 50.54
CA HIS A 151 -4.62 7.38 49.65
C HIS A 151 -5.08 6.39 48.58
N VAL A 152 -6.07 5.53 48.88
CA VAL A 152 -6.69 4.67 47.87
C VAL A 152 -7.39 5.51 46.80
N LEU A 153 -8.19 6.52 47.18
CA LEU A 153 -8.86 7.41 46.24
C LEU A 153 -7.87 8.21 45.38
N GLU A 154 -6.75 8.64 45.97
CA GLU A 154 -5.66 9.31 45.26
C GLU A 154 -5.04 8.37 44.21
N ALA A 155 -4.72 7.13 44.58
CA ALA A 155 -4.20 6.12 43.66
C ALA A 155 -5.19 5.76 42.55
N GLU A 156 -6.49 5.59 42.88
CA GLU A 156 -7.56 5.32 41.91
C GLU A 156 -7.70 6.47 40.91
N LYS A 157 -7.69 7.73 41.38
CA LYS A 157 -7.74 8.90 40.52
C LYS A 157 -6.55 8.93 39.56
N GLN A 158 -5.34 8.76 40.07
CA GLN A 158 -4.12 8.83 39.25
C GLN A 158 -4.07 7.70 38.21
N ALA A 159 -4.48 6.49 38.57
CA ALA A 159 -4.61 5.39 37.62
C ALA A 159 -5.68 5.68 36.55
N GLY A 160 -6.79 6.31 36.94
CA GLY A 160 -7.84 6.78 36.03
C GLY A 160 -7.36 7.85 35.04
N ASP A 161 -6.62 8.86 35.52
CA ASP A 161 -6.04 9.91 34.69
C ASP A 161 -5.08 9.32 33.62
N VAL A 162 -4.32 8.27 33.97
CA VAL A 162 -3.50 7.52 33.00
C VAL A 162 -4.37 6.82 31.95
N VAL A 163 -5.50 6.22 32.34
CA VAL A 163 -6.43 5.57 31.40
C VAL A 163 -7.01 6.61 30.44
N ASP A 164 -7.49 7.74 30.95
CA ASP A 164 -8.11 8.80 30.15
C ASP A 164 -7.13 9.41 29.14
N LEU A 165 -5.90 9.69 29.58
CA LEU A 165 -4.85 10.20 28.70
C LEU A 165 -4.52 9.22 27.58
N ASN A 166 -4.39 7.93 27.89
CA ASN A 166 -4.07 6.93 26.88
C ASN A 166 -5.25 6.67 25.93
N HIS A 167 -6.51 6.77 26.39
CA HIS A 167 -7.67 6.78 25.50
C HIS A 167 -7.66 7.99 24.54
N GLN A 168 -7.31 9.18 25.02
CA GLN A 168 -7.16 10.35 24.16
C GLN A 168 -6.08 10.13 23.09
N ARG A 169 -4.94 9.56 23.47
CA ARG A 169 -3.86 9.23 22.53
C ARG A 169 -4.27 8.15 21.51
N MET A 170 -5.00 7.11 21.93
CA MET A 170 -5.55 6.12 21.00
C MET A 170 -6.51 6.75 19.98
N ASN A 171 -7.36 7.67 20.44
CA ASN A 171 -8.27 8.40 19.57
C ASN A 171 -7.52 9.33 18.61
N GLN A 172 -6.49 10.02 19.08
CA GLN A 172 -5.64 10.86 18.24
C GLN A 172 -4.89 10.03 17.20
N ALA A 173 -4.25 8.93 17.60
CA ALA A 173 -3.57 8.02 16.69
C ALA A 173 -4.51 7.45 15.62
N LYS A 174 -5.77 7.19 15.96
CA LYS A 174 -6.80 6.79 14.99
C LYS A 174 -7.10 7.91 13.98
N VAL A 175 -7.21 9.15 14.43
CA VAL A 175 -7.42 10.31 13.55
C VAL A 175 -6.23 10.50 12.62
N ASP A 176 -5.01 10.45 13.16
CA ASP A 176 -3.76 10.61 12.41
C ASP A 176 -3.62 9.49 11.37
N ALA A 177 -3.80 8.23 11.77
CA ALA A 177 -3.78 7.09 10.85
C ALA A 177 -4.87 7.18 9.77
N GLY A 178 -6.04 7.74 10.09
CA GLY A 178 -7.10 8.01 9.12
C GLY A 178 -6.68 9.07 8.09
N GLY A 179 -6.01 10.13 8.52
CA GLY A 179 -5.45 11.15 7.63
C GLY A 179 -4.36 10.60 6.70
N GLU A 180 -3.42 9.84 7.26
CA GLU A 180 -2.37 9.16 6.49
C GLU A 180 -2.95 8.19 5.46
N TYR A 181 -3.99 7.44 5.83
CA TYR A 181 -4.70 6.55 4.91
C TYR A 181 -5.34 7.31 3.75
N GLU A 182 -6.07 8.41 4.01
CA GLU A 182 -6.71 9.18 2.95
C GLU A 182 -5.70 9.86 2.00
N ASN A 183 -4.55 10.30 2.54
CA ASN A 183 -3.45 10.83 1.73
C ASN A 183 -2.85 9.75 0.82
N ALA A 184 -2.45 8.61 1.39
CA ALA A 184 -1.89 7.49 0.63
C ALA A 184 -2.87 6.96 -0.43
N ARG A 185 -4.17 6.91 -0.09
CA ARG A 185 -5.24 6.54 -1.01
C ARG A 185 -5.37 7.53 -2.16
N SER A 186 -5.33 8.84 -1.89
CA SER A 186 -5.42 9.87 -2.91
C SER A 186 -4.22 9.84 -3.86
N GLU A 187 -3.02 9.65 -3.33
CA GLU A 187 -1.79 9.46 -4.11
C GLU A 187 -1.87 8.22 -5.02
N LEU A 188 -2.33 7.10 -4.47
CA LEU A 188 -2.49 5.85 -5.22
C LEU A 188 -3.51 6.00 -6.36
N ILE A 189 -4.68 6.58 -6.08
CA ILE A 189 -5.72 6.82 -7.09
C ILE A 189 -5.18 7.76 -8.18
N GLY A 190 -4.49 8.85 -7.80
CA GLY A 190 -3.86 9.76 -8.74
C GLY A 190 -2.84 9.06 -9.64
N ALA A 191 -1.95 8.25 -9.07
CA ALA A 191 -0.95 7.49 -9.81
C ALA A 191 -1.59 6.48 -10.79
N VAL A 192 -2.64 5.78 -10.36
CA VAL A 192 -3.38 4.83 -11.21
C VAL A 192 -4.08 5.56 -12.36
N LEU A 193 -4.73 6.70 -12.11
CA LEU A 193 -5.38 7.49 -13.16
C LEU A 193 -4.38 7.99 -14.20
N ILE A 194 -3.22 8.50 -13.77
CA ILE A 194 -2.14 8.91 -14.66
C ILE A 194 -1.65 7.72 -15.50
N ALA A 195 -1.45 6.56 -14.87
CA ALA A 195 -1.01 5.35 -15.57
C ALA A 195 -2.04 4.89 -16.63
N LEU A 196 -3.33 4.94 -16.31
CA LEU A 196 -4.40 4.62 -17.25
C LEU A 196 -4.46 5.59 -18.43
N LEU A 197 -4.30 6.90 -18.18
CA LEU A 197 -4.27 7.91 -19.24
C LEU A 197 -3.07 7.71 -20.17
N ILE A 198 -1.89 7.43 -19.62
CA ILE A 198 -0.69 7.14 -20.40
C ILE A 198 -0.86 5.85 -21.20
N ALA A 199 -1.39 4.79 -20.60
CA ALA A 199 -1.63 3.52 -21.27
C ALA A 199 -2.65 3.67 -22.41
N ALA A 200 -3.76 4.37 -22.17
CA ALA A 200 -4.76 4.65 -23.19
C ALA A 200 -4.20 5.52 -24.33
N GLY A 201 -3.44 6.57 -24.00
CA GLY A 201 -2.84 7.47 -24.97
C GLY A 201 -1.79 6.77 -25.85
N THR A 202 -0.85 6.07 -25.22
CA THR A 202 0.20 5.32 -25.94
C THR A 202 -0.36 4.15 -26.73
N GLY A 203 -1.31 3.39 -26.16
CA GLY A 203 -1.98 2.29 -26.84
C GLY A 203 -2.78 2.75 -28.07
N THR A 204 -3.55 3.83 -27.93
CA THR A 204 -4.31 4.42 -29.04
C THR A 204 -3.38 4.95 -30.13
N TRP A 205 -2.31 5.66 -29.75
CA TRP A 205 -1.32 6.19 -30.68
C TRP A 205 -0.61 5.08 -31.47
N ILE A 206 -0.14 4.03 -30.80
CA ILE A 206 0.51 2.88 -31.44
C ILE A 206 -0.47 2.12 -32.33
N SER A 207 -1.68 1.86 -31.84
CA SER A 207 -2.72 1.15 -32.59
C SER A 207 -3.06 1.87 -33.90
N PHE A 208 -3.28 3.19 -33.88
CA PHE A 208 -3.52 3.96 -35.09
C PHE A 208 -2.30 4.04 -36.01
N SER A 209 -1.09 4.22 -35.46
CA SER A 209 0.15 4.28 -36.24
C SER A 209 0.37 3.00 -37.05
N ILE A 210 0.21 1.84 -36.41
CA ILE A 210 0.42 0.54 -37.06
C ILE A 210 -0.71 0.24 -38.03
N SER A 211 -1.97 0.35 -37.58
CA SER A 211 -3.14 -0.02 -38.38
C SER A 211 -3.23 0.78 -39.68
N ARG A 212 -2.97 2.10 -39.61
CA ARG A 212 -3.01 2.97 -40.78
C ARG A 212 -1.88 2.67 -41.77
N GLY A 213 -0.68 2.40 -41.28
CA GLY A 213 0.46 2.06 -42.14
C GLY A 213 0.29 0.71 -42.84
N LEU A 214 -0.16 -0.32 -42.10
CA LEU A 214 -0.46 -1.64 -42.68
C LEU A 214 -1.61 -1.59 -43.68
N ALA A 215 -2.69 -0.86 -43.38
CA ALA A 215 -3.83 -0.72 -44.29
C ALA A 215 -3.41 -0.09 -45.63
N ARG A 216 -2.55 0.95 -45.60
CA ARG A 216 -2.01 1.58 -46.82
C ARG A 216 -1.14 0.62 -47.63
N ALA A 217 -0.22 -0.09 -46.97
CA ALA A 217 0.60 -1.10 -47.65
C ALA A 217 -0.27 -2.19 -48.30
N GLY A 218 -1.28 -2.67 -47.57
CA GLY A 218 -2.25 -3.66 -48.06
C GLY A 218 -3.06 -3.15 -49.25
N SER A 219 -3.54 -1.91 -49.21
CA SER A 219 -4.30 -1.34 -50.33
C SER A 219 -3.47 -1.19 -51.60
N LEU A 220 -2.19 -0.80 -51.48
CA LEU A 220 -1.29 -0.71 -52.63
C LEU A 220 -1.00 -2.10 -53.21
N ALA A 221 -0.72 -3.08 -52.36
CA ALA A 221 -0.54 -4.47 -52.80
C ALA A 221 -1.80 -5.02 -53.50
N GLN A 222 -3.00 -4.68 -53.02
CA GLN A 222 -4.25 -5.06 -53.67
C GLN A 222 -4.42 -4.41 -55.05
N ALA A 223 -4.06 -3.14 -55.21
CA ALA A 223 -4.10 -2.46 -56.50
C ALA A 223 -3.18 -3.16 -57.52
N VAL A 224 -1.95 -3.48 -57.10
CA VAL A 224 -0.98 -4.25 -57.91
C VAL A 224 -1.54 -5.61 -58.29
N ALA A 225 -2.15 -6.34 -57.35
CA ALA A 225 -2.76 -7.64 -57.62
C ALA A 225 -3.90 -7.56 -58.66
N ASN A 226 -4.59 -6.42 -58.72
CA ASN A 226 -5.62 -6.13 -59.72
C ASN A 226 -5.06 -5.57 -61.05
N GLY A 227 -3.73 -5.49 -61.20
CA GLY A 227 -3.06 -4.99 -62.39
C GLY A 227 -2.91 -3.46 -62.45
N ASP A 228 -3.37 -2.72 -61.44
CA ASP A 228 -3.14 -1.28 -61.34
C ASP A 228 -1.75 -1.02 -60.76
N LEU A 229 -0.82 -0.70 -61.65
CA LEU A 229 0.53 -0.35 -61.27
C LEU A 229 0.71 1.15 -61.06
N THR A 230 -0.29 2.02 -61.20
CA THR A 230 -0.09 3.48 -61.30
C THR A 230 0.19 4.21 -59.97
N GLY A 231 -0.13 3.60 -58.83
CA GLY A 231 0.06 4.21 -57.50
C GLY A 231 1.42 3.93 -56.84
N THR A 232 1.86 4.85 -55.97
CA THR A 232 2.94 4.69 -54.96
C THR A 232 2.54 5.41 -53.67
N ILE A 233 3.21 5.09 -52.55
CA ILE A 233 3.02 5.79 -51.27
C ILE A 233 4.32 6.51 -50.89
N ASP A 234 4.33 7.84 -50.96
CA ASP A 234 5.55 8.63 -50.75
C ASP A 234 5.73 9.09 -49.28
N ASP A 235 4.63 9.24 -48.53
CA ASP A 235 4.63 9.65 -47.12
C ASP A 235 4.56 8.44 -46.18
N ALA A 236 5.66 7.69 -46.14
CA ALA A 236 5.80 6.49 -45.31
C ALA A 236 6.41 6.82 -43.92
N PRO A 237 5.93 6.20 -42.82
CA PRO A 237 6.49 6.42 -41.50
C PRO A 237 7.96 5.99 -41.43
N ARG A 238 8.80 6.68 -40.63
CA ARG A 238 10.22 6.29 -40.44
C ARG A 238 10.40 5.14 -39.44
N ASP A 239 9.75 4.00 -39.69
CA ASP A 239 9.82 2.77 -38.90
C ASP A 239 9.75 1.54 -39.83
N GLU A 240 9.61 0.34 -39.28
CA GLU A 240 9.55 -0.91 -40.05
C GLU A 240 8.35 -0.96 -41.01
N ILE A 241 7.27 -0.21 -40.73
CA ILE A 241 6.13 -0.13 -41.64
C ILE A 241 6.47 0.72 -42.86
N GLY A 242 7.28 1.76 -42.70
CA GLY A 242 7.80 2.51 -43.83
C GLY A 242 8.74 1.71 -44.72
N ASP A 243 9.58 0.87 -44.13
CA ASP A 243 10.42 -0.05 -44.91
C ASP A 243 9.55 -1.00 -45.75
N LEU A 244 8.50 -1.57 -45.15
CA LEU A 244 7.53 -2.41 -45.88
C LEU A 244 6.89 -1.64 -47.05
N ILE A 245 6.41 -0.42 -46.83
CA ILE A 245 5.85 0.43 -47.89
C ILE A 245 6.89 0.69 -48.98
N GLY A 246 8.14 0.97 -48.61
CA GLY A 246 9.24 1.17 -49.55
C GLY A 246 9.52 -0.07 -50.39
N HIS A 247 9.45 -1.27 -49.82
CA HIS A 247 9.57 -2.52 -50.57
C HIS A 247 8.40 -2.72 -51.54
N VAL A 248 7.17 -2.43 -51.14
CA VAL A 248 5.99 -2.50 -52.04
C VAL A 248 6.14 -1.49 -53.19
N ASN A 249 6.55 -0.24 -52.93
CA ASN A 249 6.80 0.76 -53.97
C ASN A 249 7.84 0.26 -55.00
N ASN A 250 8.95 -0.31 -54.53
CA ASN A 250 9.97 -0.87 -55.43
C ASN A 250 9.42 -2.03 -56.28
N MET A 251 8.56 -2.88 -55.72
CA MET A 251 7.87 -3.92 -56.46
C MET A 251 6.98 -3.34 -57.57
N VAL A 252 6.20 -2.29 -57.28
CA VAL A 252 5.38 -1.59 -58.29
C VAL A 252 6.25 -1.07 -59.42
N LEU A 253 7.33 -0.36 -59.10
CA LEU A 253 8.24 0.21 -60.10
C LEU A 253 8.85 -0.88 -60.97
N ARG A 254 9.27 -2.00 -60.38
CA ARG A 254 9.85 -3.11 -61.15
C ARG A 254 8.84 -3.79 -62.05
N LEU A 255 7.61 -4.02 -61.57
CA LEU A 255 6.53 -4.57 -62.38
C LEU A 255 6.18 -3.65 -63.56
N ARG A 256 6.16 -2.32 -63.36
CA ARG A 256 5.97 -1.36 -64.46
C ARG A 256 7.03 -1.53 -65.54
N THR A 257 8.30 -1.63 -65.15
CA THR A 257 9.41 -1.84 -66.10
C THR A 257 9.24 -3.15 -66.87
N VAL A 258 8.93 -4.24 -66.19
CA VAL A 258 8.73 -5.56 -66.81
C VAL A 258 7.56 -5.54 -67.80
N VAL A 259 6.45 -4.88 -67.45
CA VAL A 259 5.29 -4.71 -68.36
C VAL A 259 5.66 -3.85 -69.57
N ALA A 260 6.41 -2.76 -69.37
CA ALA A 260 6.86 -1.91 -70.48
C ALA A 260 7.82 -2.65 -71.43
N GLU A 261 8.75 -3.44 -70.89
CA GLU A 261 9.64 -4.31 -71.68
C GLU A 261 8.85 -5.36 -72.45
N ALA A 262 7.84 -5.99 -71.82
CA ALA A 262 6.98 -6.98 -72.47
C ALA A 262 6.12 -6.37 -73.60
N LEU A 263 5.58 -5.16 -73.40
CA LEU A 263 4.86 -4.41 -74.44
C LEU A 263 5.77 -4.06 -75.61
N SER A 264 6.97 -3.54 -75.34
CA SER A 264 7.95 -3.24 -76.40
C SER A 264 8.37 -4.49 -77.17
N ALA A 265 8.55 -5.62 -76.49
CA ALA A 265 8.81 -6.90 -77.15
C ALA A 265 7.63 -7.35 -78.02
N ALA A 266 6.39 -7.22 -77.54
CA ALA A 266 5.18 -7.54 -78.31
C ALA A 266 5.02 -6.63 -79.54
N ASP A 267 5.30 -5.34 -79.43
CA ASP A 267 5.28 -4.39 -80.55
C ASP A 267 6.33 -4.76 -81.61
N ASN A 268 7.56 -5.11 -81.20
CA ASN A 268 8.60 -5.57 -82.10
C ASN A 268 8.20 -6.86 -82.83
N VAL A 269 7.57 -7.81 -82.12
CA VAL A 269 7.05 -9.05 -82.72
C VAL A 269 5.89 -8.75 -83.69
N SER A 270 5.00 -7.83 -83.35
CA SER A 270 3.88 -7.43 -84.20
C SER A 270 4.37 -6.77 -85.48
N ALA A 271 5.29 -5.81 -85.37
CA ALA A 271 5.92 -5.15 -86.51
C ALA A 271 6.66 -6.15 -87.41
N GLY A 272 7.47 -7.04 -86.83
CA GLY A 272 8.15 -8.09 -87.59
C GLY A 272 7.18 -9.08 -88.25
N SER A 273 6.04 -9.38 -87.62
CA SER A 273 4.99 -10.22 -88.22
C SER A 273 4.30 -9.52 -89.39
N GLN A 274 4.07 -8.20 -89.30
CA GLN A 274 3.53 -7.40 -90.41
C GLN A 274 4.50 -7.35 -91.59
N GLU A 275 5.79 -7.13 -91.33
CA GLU A 275 6.84 -7.13 -92.35
C GLU A 275 6.98 -8.49 -93.04
N LEU A 276 6.94 -9.58 -92.27
CA LEU A 276 6.97 -10.93 -92.80
C LEU A 276 5.71 -11.25 -93.63
N SER A 277 4.53 -10.82 -93.19
CA SER A 277 3.29 -11.01 -93.94
C SER A 277 3.30 -10.24 -95.26
N ALA A 278 3.80 -9.01 -95.26
CA ALA A 278 3.96 -8.21 -96.48
C ALA A 278 4.96 -8.87 -97.44
N SER A 279 6.09 -9.35 -96.92
CA SER A 279 7.09 -10.07 -97.73
C SER A 279 6.54 -11.38 -98.30
N ALA A 280 5.69 -12.10 -97.55
CA ALA A 280 5.02 -13.31 -98.01
C ALA A 280 3.97 -13.02 -99.11
N GLU A 281 3.22 -11.92 -99.01
CA GLU A 281 2.31 -11.46 -100.06
C GLU A 281 3.06 -11.05 -101.34
N GLU A 282 4.17 -10.34 -101.21
CA GLU A 282 5.03 -9.96 -102.34
C GLU A 282 5.61 -11.21 -103.04
N LEU A 283 6.09 -12.19 -102.26
CA LEU A 283 6.56 -13.47 -102.79
C LEU A 283 5.45 -14.28 -103.47
N SER A 284 4.23 -14.27 -102.91
CA SER A 284 3.05 -14.93 -103.49
C SER A 284 2.63 -14.28 -104.81
N GLN A 285 2.64 -12.94 -104.90
CA GLN A 285 2.38 -12.20 -106.14
C GLN A 285 3.49 -12.39 -107.18
N GLY A 286 4.74 -12.59 -106.76
CA GLY A 286 5.86 -12.91 -107.66
C GLY A 286 5.91 -14.35 -108.17
N ALA A 287 5.08 -15.25 -107.63
CA ALA A 287 5.04 -16.67 -107.98
C ALA A 287 3.96 -17.05 -109.02
N THR A 288 3.16 -16.07 -109.48
CA THR A 288 2.20 -16.20 -110.61
C THR A 288 2.72 -15.52 -111.86
#